data_AF-A0A942EWX8-F1
#
_entry.id   AF-A0A942EWX8-F1
#
_cell.length_a   1.000
_cell.length_b   1.000
_cell.length_c   1.000
_cell.angle_alpha   90.00
_cell.angle_beta   90.00
_cell.angle_gamma   90.00
#
_symmetry.space_group_name_H-M   'P 1'
#
loop_
_entity.id
_entity.type
_entity.pdbx_description
1 polymer ?
#
loop_
_entity_poly.entity_id
_entity_poly.type
_entity_poly.pdbx_seq_one_letter_code
_entity_poly.pdbx_strand_id
1 'polypeptide(L)'
;MRLDLYQLETARIAAEQGALLDQARAVMQQGQALRPLEDAGVLHALQVLIENAIGKAKQLLKAAGQPVPVSAHDAFAALATHQLIDAADVPAWHAVVGLRNRIVHDYMNIDMVQVRAWVQDGKDHFVIRFLLEPFSIPNKT
;
A
#
# COMPACT_ATOMS: atom_id res chain seq x y z
N MET A 1 -4.35 6.38 20.63
CA MET A 1 -4.07 7.27 19.48
C MET A 1 -5.40 7.66 18.88
N ARG A 2 -5.64 8.95 18.68
CA ARG A 2 -6.88 9.42 18.06
C ARG A 2 -6.83 9.09 16.56
N LEU A 3 -7.93 8.54 16.01
CA LEU A 3 -7.98 8.04 14.62
C LEU A 3 -7.82 9.15 13.58
N ASP A 4 -8.25 10.37 13.90
CA ASP A 4 -8.07 11.58 13.11
C ASP A 4 -6.58 11.90 12.86
N LEU A 5 -5.76 11.87 13.92
CA LEU A 5 -4.32 12.11 13.82
C LEU A 5 -3.63 11.00 13.04
N TYR A 6 -4.05 9.75 13.24
CA TYR A 6 -3.49 8.63 12.47
C TYR A 6 -3.86 8.72 10.99
N GLN A 7 -5.10 9.10 10.67
CA GLN A 7 -5.52 9.33 9.28
C GLN A 7 -4.70 10.43 8.62
N LEU A 8 -4.48 11.55 9.32
CA LEU A 8 -3.68 12.65 8.81
C LEU A 8 -2.27 12.20 8.47
N GLU A 9 -1.62 11.44 9.36
CA GLU A 9 -0.26 10.97 9.15
C GLU A 9 -0.18 9.91 8.05
N THR A 10 -1.10 8.96 8.03
CA THR A 10 -1.21 7.97 6.95
C THR A 10 -1.38 8.66 5.59
N ALA A 11 -2.26 9.66 5.49
CA ALA A 11 -2.47 10.41 4.25
C ALA A 11 -1.26 11.25 3.84
N ARG A 12 -0.58 11.90 4.79
CA ARG A 12 0.65 12.68 4.55
C ARG A 12 1.74 11.80 3.94
N ILE A 13 2.04 10.67 4.57
CA ILE A 13 3.04 9.71 4.06
C ILE A 13 2.62 9.19 2.67
N ALA A 14 1.34 8.88 2.47
CA ALA A 14 0.84 8.42 1.18
C ALA A 14 1.05 9.45 0.07
N ALA A 15 0.80 10.72 0.34
CA ALA A 15 1.01 11.81 -0.61
C ALA A 15 2.50 11.99 -0.95
N GLU A 16 3.38 11.93 0.06
CA GLU A 16 4.84 12.07 -0.15
C GLU A 16 5.40 10.93 -0.99
N GLN A 17 5.08 9.67 -0.65
CA GLN A 17 5.58 8.52 -1.39
C GLN A 17 4.91 8.39 -2.77
N GLY A 18 3.63 8.74 -2.88
CA GLY A 18 2.92 8.81 -4.17
C GLY A 18 3.59 9.80 -5.13
N ALA A 19 3.98 10.98 -4.63
CA ALA A 19 4.68 11.98 -5.44
C ALA A 19 6.05 11.49 -5.95
N LEU A 20 6.75 10.63 -5.20
CA LEU A 20 8.00 10.01 -5.67
C LEU A 20 7.73 9.01 -6.81
N LEU A 21 6.67 8.21 -6.70
CA LEU A 21 6.26 7.29 -7.76
C LEU A 21 5.77 8.04 -9.00
N ASP A 22 5.07 9.16 -8.84
CA ASP A 22 4.64 10.03 -9.94
C ASP A 22 5.84 10.60 -10.71
N GLN A 23 6.92 11.00 -10.00
CA GLN A 23 8.16 11.43 -10.64
C GLN A 23 8.80 10.31 -11.46
N ALA A 24 8.94 9.11 -10.88
CA ALA A 24 9.47 7.94 -11.59
C ALA A 24 8.60 7.59 -12.81
N ARG A 25 7.28 7.64 -12.66
CA ARG A 25 6.31 7.41 -13.74
C ARG A 25 6.49 8.42 -14.87
N ALA A 26 6.65 9.70 -14.56
CA ALA A 26 6.86 10.74 -15.56
C ALA A 26 8.15 10.50 -16.38
N VAL A 27 9.24 10.09 -15.73
CA VAL A 27 10.50 9.71 -16.42
C VAL A 27 10.24 8.55 -17.39
N MET A 28 9.59 7.48 -16.93
CA MET A 28 9.30 6.31 -17.77
C MET A 28 8.34 6.62 -18.93
N GLN A 29 7.35 7.50 -18.72
CA GLN A 29 6.41 7.94 -19.76
C GLN A 29 7.08 8.81 -20.84
N GLN A 30 8.19 9.46 -20.53
CA GLN A 30 9.03 10.16 -21.51
C GLN A 30 9.94 9.21 -22.30
N GLY A 31 9.82 7.89 -22.10
CA GLY A 31 10.66 6.88 -22.73
C GLY A 31 12.07 6.79 -22.13
N GLN A 32 12.31 7.42 -20.97
CA GLN A 32 13.58 7.38 -20.28
C GLN A 32 13.63 6.21 -19.31
N ALA A 33 14.81 5.60 -19.16
CA ALA A 33 15.04 4.58 -18.14
C ALA A 33 15.34 5.22 -16.79
N LEU A 34 14.81 4.64 -15.71
CA LEU A 34 15.19 5.00 -14.35
C LEU A 34 16.66 4.66 -14.10
N ARG A 35 17.36 5.55 -13.39
CA ARG A 35 18.70 5.33 -12.87
C ARG A 35 18.63 4.40 -11.64
N PRO A 36 19.73 3.73 -11.26
CA PRO A 36 19.73 2.80 -10.12
C PRO A 36 19.24 3.42 -8.80
N LEU A 37 19.53 4.70 -8.56
CA LEU A 37 19.03 5.41 -7.38
C LEU A 37 17.51 5.64 -7.43
N GLU A 38 16.96 5.87 -8.63
CA GLU A 38 15.52 6.05 -8.82
C GLU A 38 14.78 4.71 -8.67
N ASP A 39 15.35 3.60 -9.13
CA ASP A 39 14.82 2.26 -8.86
C ASP A 39 14.76 1.95 -7.36
N ALA A 40 15.85 2.25 -6.64
CA ALA A 40 15.88 2.09 -5.19
C ALA A 40 14.82 2.98 -4.51
N GLY A 41 14.64 4.21 -5.00
CA GLY A 41 13.59 5.12 -4.56
C GLY A 41 12.18 4.56 -4.79
N VAL A 42 11.93 3.96 -5.95
CA VAL A 42 10.66 3.29 -6.27
C VAL A 42 10.38 2.14 -5.31
N LEU A 43 11.36 1.25 -5.09
CA LEU A 43 11.20 0.13 -4.16
C LEU A 43 10.92 0.62 -2.73
N HIS A 44 11.65 1.65 -2.28
CA HIS A 44 11.44 2.23 -0.97
C HIS A 44 10.04 2.86 -0.82
N ALA A 45 9.61 3.67 -1.81
CA ALA A 45 8.30 4.30 -1.79
C ALA A 45 7.17 3.26 -1.76
N LEU A 46 7.28 2.19 -2.56
CA LEU A 46 6.34 1.07 -2.54
C LEU A 46 6.32 0.37 -1.19
N GLN A 47 7.47 0.06 -0.61
CA GLN A 47 7.56 -0.54 0.71
C GLN A 47 6.85 0.32 1.77
N VAL A 48 7.13 1.63 1.80
CA VAL A 48 6.52 2.55 2.78
C VAL A 48 5.01 2.64 2.58
N LEU A 49 4.52 2.74 1.35
CA LEU A 49 3.09 2.77 1.05
C LEU A 49 2.39 1.48 1.51
N ILE A 50 2.97 0.32 1.22
CA ILE A 50 2.36 -0.97 1.56
C ILE A 50 2.40 -1.20 3.07
N GLU A 51 3.48 -0.84 3.77
CA GLU A 51 3.55 -0.91 5.24
C GLU A 51 2.56 0.03 5.92
N ASN A 52 2.40 1.24 5.41
CA ASN A 52 1.39 2.20 5.88
C ASN A 52 -0.02 1.62 5.69
N ALA A 53 -0.28 0.94 4.56
CA ALA A 53 -1.58 0.32 4.29
C ALA A 53 -1.86 -0.85 5.23
N ILE A 54 -0.85 -1.68 5.51
CA ILE A 54 -0.95 -2.74 6.52
C ILE A 54 -1.23 -2.15 7.90
N GLY A 55 -0.54 -1.07 8.27
CA GLY A 55 -0.76 -0.36 9.53
C GLY A 55 -2.20 0.15 9.67
N LYS A 56 -2.70 0.82 8.63
CA LYS A 56 -4.08 1.29 8.55
C LYS A 56 -5.11 0.16 8.61
N ALA A 57 -4.88 -0.93 7.89
CA ALA A 57 -5.75 -2.11 7.92
C ALA A 57 -5.90 -2.66 9.35
N LYS A 58 -4.77 -2.79 10.06
CA LYS A 58 -4.77 -3.23 11.47
C LYS A 58 -5.48 -2.23 12.39
N GLN A 59 -5.33 -0.92 12.17
CA GLN A 59 -6.07 0.09 12.94
C GLN A 59 -7.58 0.05 12.66
N LEU A 60 -8.00 -0.18 11.41
CA LEU A 60 -9.42 -0.33 11.06
C LEU A 60 -10.06 -1.51 11.80
N LEU A 61 -9.40 -2.68 11.79
CA LEU A 61 -9.87 -3.86 12.54
C LEU A 61 -9.96 -3.58 14.05
N LYS A 62 -8.91 -2.97 14.61
CA LYS A 62 -8.87 -2.59 16.03
C LYS A 62 -10.02 -1.65 16.39
N ALA A 63 -10.28 -0.64 15.55
CA ALA A 63 -11.32 0.35 15.79
C ALA A 63 -12.74 -0.21 15.62
N ALA A 64 -12.92 -1.21 14.73
CA ALA A 64 -14.15 -1.98 14.61
C ALA A 64 -14.38 -2.98 15.76
N GLY A 65 -13.40 -3.14 16.66
CA GLY A 65 -13.44 -4.10 17.77
C GLY A 65 -13.24 -5.55 17.32
N GLN A 66 -12.55 -5.75 16.20
CA GLN A 66 -12.26 -7.07 15.63
C GLN A 66 -10.87 -7.56 16.05
N PRO A 67 -10.63 -8.89 16.08
CA PRO A 67 -9.29 -9.43 16.24
C PRO A 67 -8.33 -8.86 15.18
N VAL A 68 -7.12 -8.50 15.58
CA VAL A 68 -6.08 -7.98 14.67
C VAL A 68 -5.10 -9.10 14.34
N PRO A 69 -5.05 -9.60 13.10
CA PRO A 69 -4.13 -10.65 12.71
C PRO A 69 -2.67 -10.20 12.77
N VAL A 70 -1.77 -11.17 13.02
CA VAL A 70 -0.32 -10.94 12.94
C VAL A 70 0.10 -10.76 11.48
N SER A 71 -0.36 -11.67 10.61
CA SER A 71 -0.10 -11.68 9.17
C SER A 71 -0.75 -10.48 8.47
N ALA A 72 0.00 -9.86 7.55
CA ALA A 72 -0.51 -8.79 6.71
C ALA A 72 -1.57 -9.29 5.71
N HIS A 73 -1.39 -10.49 5.15
CA HIS A 73 -2.39 -11.11 4.26
C HIS A 73 -3.72 -11.32 4.99
N ASP A 74 -3.65 -11.80 6.23
CA ASP A 74 -4.83 -12.09 7.04
C ASP A 74 -5.53 -10.79 7.47
N ALA A 75 -4.79 -9.70 7.68
CA ALA A 75 -5.38 -8.40 8.00
C ALA A 75 -6.32 -7.91 6.89
N PHE A 76 -5.92 -8.01 5.61
CA PHE A 76 -6.80 -7.64 4.49
C PHE A 76 -7.95 -8.63 4.28
N ALA A 77 -7.72 -9.93 4.49
CA ALA A 77 -8.82 -10.91 4.47
C ALA A 77 -9.86 -10.66 5.58
N ALA A 78 -9.41 -10.25 6.76
CA ALA A 78 -10.28 -9.87 7.86
C ALA A 78 -11.07 -8.59 7.56
N LEU A 79 -10.45 -7.57 6.94
CA LEU A 79 -11.18 -6.38 6.49
C LEU A 79 -12.33 -6.75 5.55
N ALA A 80 -12.09 -7.63 4.57
CA ALA A 80 -13.12 -8.08 3.64
C ALA A 80 -14.24 -8.88 4.34
N THR A 81 -13.87 -9.78 5.26
CA THR A 81 -14.83 -10.54 6.09
C THR A 81 -15.79 -9.60 6.83
N HIS A 82 -15.28 -8.47 7.31
CA HIS A 82 -16.04 -7.46 8.03
C HIS A 82 -16.61 -6.34 7.12
N GLN A 83 -16.59 -6.53 5.79
CA GLN A 83 -17.12 -5.59 4.80
C GLN A 83 -16.52 -4.16 4.89
N LEU A 84 -15.27 -4.06 5.36
CA LEU A 84 -14.51 -2.81 5.42
C LEU A 84 -13.76 -2.52 4.11
N ILE A 85 -13.59 -3.54 3.28
CA ILE A 85 -13.13 -3.47 1.88
C ILE A 85 -13.94 -4.49 1.06
N ASP A 86 -13.90 -4.38 -0.27
CA ASP A 86 -14.51 -5.41 -1.13
C ASP A 86 -13.70 -6.72 -1.08
N ALA A 87 -14.39 -7.85 -1.00
CA ALA A 87 -13.76 -9.17 -1.09
C ALA A 87 -13.06 -9.38 -2.44
N ALA A 88 -13.53 -8.72 -3.50
CA ALA A 88 -12.90 -8.74 -4.82
C ALA A 88 -11.51 -8.09 -4.83
N ASP A 89 -11.19 -7.22 -3.86
CA ASP A 89 -9.89 -6.53 -3.76
C ASP A 89 -8.84 -7.36 -3.02
N VAL A 90 -9.23 -8.41 -2.28
CA VAL A 90 -8.30 -9.22 -1.46
C VAL A 90 -7.14 -9.81 -2.26
N PRO A 91 -7.34 -10.36 -3.49
CA PRO A 91 -6.22 -10.84 -4.31
C PRO A 91 -5.20 -9.74 -4.64
N ALA A 92 -5.67 -8.51 -4.90
CA ALA A 92 -4.78 -7.38 -5.17
C ALA A 92 -3.98 -7.00 -3.93
N TRP A 93 -4.61 -6.99 -2.75
CA TRP A 93 -3.93 -6.78 -1.47
C TRP A 93 -2.89 -7.86 -1.17
N HIS A 94 -3.21 -9.13 -1.44
CA HIS A 94 -2.24 -10.21 -1.28
C HIS A 94 -1.05 -10.06 -2.22
N ALA A 95 -1.27 -9.64 -3.46
CA ALA A 95 -0.19 -9.39 -4.41
C ALA A 95 0.77 -8.30 -3.92
N VAL A 96 0.26 -7.17 -3.41
CA VAL A 96 1.11 -6.08 -2.90
C VAL A 96 1.81 -6.44 -1.58
N VAL A 97 1.16 -7.18 -0.68
CA VAL A 97 1.84 -7.71 0.51
C VAL A 97 2.97 -8.66 0.11
N GLY A 98 2.75 -9.50 -0.90
CA GLY A 98 3.77 -10.38 -1.47
C GLY A 98 4.94 -9.59 -2.08
N LEU A 99 4.65 -8.50 -2.79
CA LEU A 99 5.69 -7.60 -3.30
C LEU A 99 6.51 -6.99 -2.17
N ARG A 100 5.86 -6.44 -1.13
CA ARG A 100 6.57 -5.90 0.05
C ARG A 100 7.49 -6.94 0.68
N ASN A 101 7.03 -8.19 0.83
CA ASN A 101 7.86 -9.25 1.41
C ASN A 101 9.11 -9.51 0.58
N ARG A 102 9.01 -9.47 -0.76
CA ARG A 102 10.18 -9.62 -1.64
C ARG A 102 11.13 -8.43 -1.52
N ILE A 103 10.59 -7.20 -1.45
CA ILE A 103 11.39 -5.98 -1.28
C ILE A 103 12.26 -6.05 -0.01
N VAL A 104 11.72 -6.61 1.08
CA VAL A 104 12.41 -6.63 2.38
C VAL A 104 13.25 -7.89 2.59
N HIS A 105 12.79 -9.05 2.13
CA HIS A 105 13.36 -10.35 2.51
C HIS A 105 13.99 -11.13 1.36
N ASP A 106 13.68 -10.80 0.11
CA ASP A 106 14.09 -11.57 -1.07
C ASP A 106 14.71 -10.65 -2.16
N TYR A 107 15.61 -9.77 -1.71
CA TYR A 107 16.19 -8.71 -2.55
C TYR A 107 16.94 -9.22 -3.79
N MET A 108 17.39 -10.47 -3.79
CA MET A 108 18.07 -11.10 -4.94
C MET A 108 17.10 -11.46 -6.08
N ASN A 109 15.80 -11.55 -5.80
CA ASN A 109 14.78 -12.03 -6.74
C ASN A 109 13.73 -10.96 -7.09
N ILE A 110 14.07 -9.68 -6.90
CA ILE A 110 13.19 -8.58 -7.30
C ILE A 110 13.31 -8.37 -8.82
N ASP A 111 12.24 -8.67 -9.55
CA ASP A 111 12.10 -8.32 -10.96
C ASP A 111 11.74 -6.83 -11.10
N MET A 112 12.77 -6.00 -11.30
CA MET A 112 12.58 -4.57 -11.51
C MET A 112 11.84 -4.22 -12.80
N VAL A 113 11.84 -5.08 -13.82
CA VAL A 113 11.05 -4.85 -15.04
C VAL A 113 9.56 -4.92 -14.70
N GLN A 114 9.16 -5.92 -13.92
CA GLN A 114 7.78 -6.05 -13.46
C GLN A 114 7.39 -4.91 -12.51
N VAL A 115 8.27 -4.51 -11.58
CA VAL A 115 8.00 -3.39 -10.66
C VAL A 115 7.81 -2.07 -11.42
N ARG A 116 8.70 -1.76 -12.36
CA ARG A 116 8.60 -0.55 -13.20
C ARG A 116 7.30 -0.55 -14.01
N ALA A 117 6.96 -1.65 -14.66
CA ALA A 117 5.70 -1.76 -15.41
C ALA A 117 4.48 -1.54 -14.51
N TRP A 118 4.49 -2.13 -13.31
CA TRP A 118 3.41 -1.98 -12.34
C TRP A 118 3.20 -0.51 -11.90
N VAL A 119 4.29 0.22 -11.62
CA VAL A 119 4.25 1.65 -11.28
C VAL A 119 3.88 2.50 -12.50
N GLN A 120 4.44 2.19 -13.68
CA GLN A 120 4.18 2.93 -14.91
C GLN A 120 2.69 2.87 -15.30
N ASP A 121 2.06 1.71 -15.12
CA ASP A 121 0.64 1.49 -15.35
C ASP A 121 -0.28 2.11 -14.28
N GLY A 122 0.28 2.72 -13.22
CA GLY A 122 -0.47 3.31 -12.12
C GLY A 122 -1.19 2.28 -11.24
N LYS A 123 -0.76 1.01 -11.27
CA LYS A 123 -1.40 -0.07 -10.51
C LYS A 123 -1.12 0.02 -9.00
N ASP A 124 -0.24 0.92 -8.56
CA ASP A 124 -0.02 1.30 -7.16
C ASP A 124 -1.11 2.24 -6.61
N HIS A 125 -1.87 2.92 -7.47
CA HIS A 125 -2.82 3.97 -7.07
C HIS A 125 -3.92 3.49 -6.12
N PHE A 126 -4.31 2.22 -6.16
CA PHE A 126 -5.33 1.72 -5.22
C PHE A 126 -4.81 1.70 -3.78
N VAL A 127 -3.51 1.47 -3.57
CA VAL A 127 -2.87 1.55 -2.25
C VAL A 127 -2.93 2.99 -1.74
N ILE A 128 -2.58 3.95 -2.59
CA ILE A 128 -2.63 5.39 -2.24
C ILE A 128 -4.07 5.79 -1.92
N ARG A 129 -5.05 5.39 -2.75
CA ARG A 129 -6.47 5.68 -2.53
C ARG A 129 -6.96 5.15 -1.19
N PHE A 130 -6.63 3.90 -0.86
CA PHE A 130 -6.97 3.30 0.43
C PHE A 130 -6.38 4.10 1.60
N LEU A 131 -5.16 4.63 1.48
CA LEU A 131 -4.53 5.44 2.53
C LEU A 131 -5.20 6.81 2.68
N LEU A 132 -5.58 7.44 1.57
CA LEU A 132 -6.24 8.75 1.55
C LEU A 132 -7.70 8.71 2.02
N GLU A 133 -8.40 7.59 1.83
CA GLU A 133 -9.78 7.42 2.27
C GLU A 133 -9.89 7.58 3.80
N PRO A 134 -10.77 8.43 4.36
CA PRO A 134 -10.88 8.56 5.81
C PRO A 134 -11.24 7.25 6.51
N PHE A 135 -10.84 7.08 7.78
CA PHE A 135 -11.34 5.98 8.59
C PHE A 135 -12.86 6.03 8.66
N SER A 136 -13.52 5.00 8.14
CA SER A 136 -14.95 4.80 8.26
C SER A 136 -15.19 3.47 8.96
N ILE A 137 -15.87 3.51 10.11
CA ILE A 137 -16.29 2.31 10.84
C ILE A 137 -17.81 2.29 10.71
N PRO A 138 -18.39 1.23 10.12
CA PRO A 138 -19.84 1.10 10.08
C PRO A 138 -20.40 1.19 11.50
N ASN A 139 -21.40 2.04 11.72
CA ASN A 139 -22.09 2.09 13.00
C ASN A 139 -22.65 0.69 13.30
N LYS A 140 -22.28 0.11 14.44
CA LYS A 140 -22.92 -1.09 14.97
C LYS A 140 -24.38 -0.74 15.26
N THR A 141 -25.31 -1.17 14.41
CA THR A 141 -26.74 -1.26 14.73
C THR A 141 -26.97 -2.34 15.77
#